data_AF-A0AAN7UQA6-F1
#
_entry.id   AF-A0AAN7UQA6-F1
#
_cell.length_a   1.000
_cell.length_b   1.000
_cell.length_c   1.000
_cell.angle_alpha   90.00
_cell.angle_beta   90.00
_cell.angle_gamma   90.00
#
_symmetry.space_group_name_H-M   'P 1'
#
loop_
_entity.id
_entity.type
_entity.pdbx_description
1 polymer ?
#
loop_
_entity_poly.entity_id
_entity_poly.type
_entity_poly.pdbx_seq_one_letter_code
_entity_poly.pdbx_strand_id
1 'polypeptide(L)'
;MDSTAYLNGVSLIFNSRSNIIIRNIRISSPRDCFPAPEKYPSSWNTRYDAISFVTTTTAWLDGNVFADSASGLVAPDDFLWGWKVDRYDGLFDVEDGSDSITFSHNIVANHHKSLLWGGGEKEGFRDIGKMHFTVFGNHFVNSLSRNPLMRFGTFYIANNVFENYANKRPRYSYSSNGVSLPRKSLTTEDNDDDESSYRPDFQYNLGIYNLSSVLVSGNYFSQTGRYPNDSTRIFTFQNLATPSRPARFCSPPDHSTSTHLTSLASPQSVLNGKPLNLTANVFDTFAYHVRAKGDSVAGGLVSNCAAFEAQDMPFSFDDADDVLAYVLENAGQQS
;
A
#
# COMPACT_ATOMS: atom_id res chain seq x y z
N MET A 1 -5.24 18.85 -20.65
CA MET A 1 -6.61 18.30 -20.54
C MET A 1 -7.35 19.15 -19.53
N ASP A 2 -8.64 18.94 -19.28
CA ASP A 2 -9.40 19.74 -18.30
C ASP A 2 -8.90 19.45 -16.87
N SER A 3 -8.42 20.47 -16.17
CA SER A 3 -7.93 20.40 -14.79
C SER A 3 -9.05 20.25 -13.76
N THR A 4 -10.32 20.23 -14.18
CA THR A 4 -11.49 20.15 -13.31
C THR A 4 -12.24 18.82 -13.40
N ALA A 5 -11.77 17.87 -14.22
CA ALA A 5 -12.39 16.56 -14.37
C ALA A 5 -12.43 15.79 -13.03
N TYR A 6 -13.64 15.57 -12.50
CA TYR A 6 -13.85 14.94 -11.20
C TYR A 6 -15.09 14.03 -11.20
N LEU A 7 -14.89 12.77 -10.85
CA LEU A 7 -15.96 11.83 -10.49
C LEU A 7 -16.14 11.84 -8.97
N ASN A 8 -17.13 12.60 -8.49
CA ASN A 8 -17.37 12.77 -7.06
C ASN A 8 -18.43 11.77 -6.55
N GLY A 9 -18.05 10.86 -5.67
CA GLY A 9 -18.96 9.88 -5.06
C GLY A 9 -19.48 8.85 -6.06
N VAL A 10 -18.63 8.42 -7.00
CA VAL A 10 -18.97 7.46 -8.06
C VAL A 10 -18.14 6.20 -7.88
N SER A 11 -18.78 5.03 -8.00
CA SER A 11 -18.10 3.74 -8.06
C SER A 11 -18.11 3.23 -9.50
N LEU A 12 -16.92 3.00 -10.08
CA LEU A 12 -16.77 2.41 -11.40
C LEU A 12 -16.48 0.91 -11.27
N ILE A 13 -17.41 0.08 -11.75
CA ILE A 13 -17.31 -1.38 -11.60
C ILE A 13 -17.10 -2.03 -12.97
N PHE A 14 -16.00 -2.76 -13.12
CA PHE A 14 -15.63 -3.46 -14.35
C PHE A 14 -15.58 -4.96 -14.10
N ASN A 15 -16.57 -5.66 -14.64
CA ASN A 15 -16.69 -7.11 -14.54
C ASN A 15 -16.38 -7.75 -15.89
N SER A 16 -15.37 -8.63 -15.92
CA SER A 16 -14.97 -9.39 -17.12
C SER A 16 -14.68 -8.48 -18.33
N ARG A 17 -13.96 -7.38 -18.10
CA ARG A 17 -13.56 -6.43 -19.15
C ARG A 17 -12.07 -6.55 -19.48
N SER A 18 -11.66 -5.96 -20.59
CA SER A 18 -10.25 -5.87 -20.96
C SER A 18 -9.96 -4.59 -21.74
N ASN A 19 -8.70 -4.19 -21.78
CA ASN A 19 -8.20 -3.01 -22.49
C ASN A 19 -8.82 -1.70 -21.97
N ILE A 20 -8.55 -1.40 -20.70
CA ILE A 20 -9.08 -0.23 -20.00
C ILE A 20 -7.97 0.79 -19.75
N ILE A 21 -8.23 2.06 -20.07
CA ILE A 21 -7.33 3.17 -19.77
C ILE A 21 -8.11 4.22 -18.97
N ILE A 22 -7.60 4.60 -17.80
CA ILE A 22 -8.19 5.64 -16.95
C ILE A 22 -7.08 6.63 -16.62
N ARG A 23 -7.22 7.86 -17.09
CA ARG A 23 -6.16 8.86 -16.97
C ARG A 23 -6.71 10.26 -16.72
N ASN A 24 -5.90 11.06 -16.03
CA ASN A 24 -6.12 12.49 -15.82
C ASN A 24 -7.52 12.80 -15.25
N ILE A 25 -7.94 12.07 -14.22
CA ILE A 25 -9.21 12.33 -13.54
C ILE A 25 -9.05 12.27 -12.03
N ARG A 26 -9.80 13.11 -11.31
CA ARG A 26 -9.99 12.96 -9.87
C ARG A 26 -11.16 12.02 -9.61
N ILE A 27 -11.06 11.15 -8.61
CA ILE A 27 -12.11 10.21 -8.25
C ILE A 27 -12.23 10.13 -6.74
N SER A 28 -13.44 10.25 -6.23
CA SER A 28 -13.78 9.90 -4.86
C SER A 28 -14.80 8.77 -4.80
N SER A 29 -14.52 7.80 -3.93
CA SER A 29 -15.43 6.68 -3.67
C SER A 29 -16.75 7.18 -3.08
N PRO A 30 -17.88 6.50 -3.35
CA PRO A 30 -19.13 6.82 -2.69
C PRO A 30 -19.02 6.67 -1.17
N ARG A 31 -19.48 7.68 -0.44
CA ARG A 31 -19.66 7.60 1.01
C ARG A 31 -20.87 6.71 1.31
N ASP A 32 -20.65 5.56 1.93
CA ASP A 32 -21.74 4.61 2.23
C ASP A 32 -22.66 5.14 3.34
N CYS A 33 -23.95 5.29 3.01
CA CYS A 33 -24.97 5.72 3.97
C CYS A 33 -25.31 4.61 4.99
N PHE A 34 -25.12 3.34 4.63
CA PHE A 34 -25.60 2.18 5.40
C PHE A 34 -24.52 1.10 5.60
N PRO A 35 -23.35 1.43 6.19
CA PRO A 35 -22.29 0.45 6.44
C PRO A 35 -22.74 -0.57 7.49
N ALA A 36 -22.20 -1.79 7.41
CA ALA A 36 -22.49 -2.88 8.33
C ALA A 36 -21.41 -3.01 9.41
N PRO A 37 -21.76 -3.22 10.69
CA PRO A 37 -20.76 -3.41 11.75
C PRO A 37 -20.02 -4.74 11.58
N GLU A 38 -18.71 -4.75 11.78
CA GLU A 38 -17.88 -5.95 11.71
C GLU A 38 -17.18 -6.23 13.06
N LYS A 39 -16.31 -5.30 13.52
CA LYS A 39 -15.57 -5.47 14.77
C LYS A 39 -15.48 -4.17 15.58
N TYR A 40 -15.94 -4.22 16.82
CA TYR A 40 -15.83 -3.10 17.78
C TYR A 40 -14.36 -2.72 18.04
N PRO A 41 -14.01 -1.42 18.21
CA PRO A 41 -14.90 -0.25 18.16
C PRO A 41 -15.03 0.44 16.80
N SER A 42 -14.27 0.05 15.78
CA SER A 42 -14.09 0.88 14.59
C SER A 42 -14.10 0.17 13.23
N SER A 43 -14.29 -1.15 13.19
CA SER A 43 -14.38 -1.87 11.90
C SER A 43 -15.83 -2.01 11.47
N TRP A 44 -16.12 -1.37 10.35
CA TRP A 44 -17.38 -1.41 9.61
C TRP A 44 -17.06 -1.80 8.17
N ASN A 45 -17.94 -2.61 7.59
CA ASN A 45 -17.89 -2.99 6.19
C ASN A 45 -18.79 -2.05 5.39
N THR A 46 -18.12 -1.24 4.58
CA THR A 46 -18.63 -0.34 3.56
C THR A 46 -18.61 -1.07 2.22
N ARG A 47 -19.48 -0.68 1.28
CA ARG A 47 -19.67 -1.48 0.05
C ARG A 47 -18.91 -0.98 -1.18
N TYR A 48 -18.58 0.31 -1.23
CA TYR A 48 -18.27 0.96 -2.50
C TYR A 48 -16.81 1.39 -2.57
N ASP A 49 -16.12 0.83 -3.56
CA ASP A 49 -14.80 1.32 -3.98
C ASP A 49 -14.94 2.44 -5.02
N ALA A 50 -13.92 3.27 -5.18
CA ALA A 50 -13.89 4.23 -6.30
C ALA A 50 -13.79 3.49 -7.66
N ILE A 51 -12.94 2.48 -7.75
CA ILE A 51 -12.81 1.57 -8.89
C ILE A 51 -12.74 0.12 -8.40
N SER A 52 -13.56 -0.75 -8.98
CA SER A 52 -13.55 -2.20 -8.71
C SER A 52 -13.39 -2.99 -9.99
N PHE A 53 -12.37 -3.84 -10.05
CA PHE A 53 -12.08 -4.75 -11.16
C PHE A 53 -12.28 -6.20 -10.73
N VAL A 54 -13.20 -6.90 -11.38
CA VAL A 54 -13.49 -8.32 -11.13
C VAL A 54 -13.29 -9.09 -12.44
N THR A 55 -12.32 -10.01 -12.48
CA THR A 55 -11.93 -10.73 -13.70
C THR A 55 -11.60 -9.78 -14.87
N THR A 56 -11.09 -8.57 -14.58
CA THR A 56 -10.77 -7.55 -15.57
C THR A 56 -9.27 -7.53 -15.84
N THR A 57 -8.88 -7.46 -17.12
CA THR A 57 -7.49 -7.66 -17.54
C THR A 57 -6.97 -6.51 -18.40
N THR A 58 -5.65 -6.33 -18.49
CA THR A 58 -5.03 -5.35 -19.40
C THR A 58 -5.58 -3.95 -19.14
N ALA A 59 -5.11 -3.34 -18.06
CA ALA A 59 -5.55 -2.01 -17.67
C ALA A 59 -4.39 -1.08 -17.31
N TRP A 60 -4.55 0.20 -17.61
CA TRP A 60 -3.60 1.24 -17.28
C TRP A 60 -4.29 2.42 -16.60
N LEU A 61 -3.95 2.63 -15.33
CA LEU A 61 -4.45 3.73 -14.52
C LEU A 61 -3.28 4.70 -14.29
N ASP A 62 -3.33 5.86 -14.95
CA ASP A 62 -2.20 6.78 -15.00
C ASP A 62 -2.53 8.25 -14.83
N GLY A 63 -1.81 8.93 -13.94
CA GLY A 63 -2.00 10.37 -13.74
C GLY A 63 -3.38 10.70 -13.16
N ASN A 64 -3.91 9.89 -12.24
CA ASN A 64 -5.19 10.14 -11.57
C ASN A 64 -4.99 10.61 -10.12
N VAL A 65 -6.04 11.15 -9.52
CA VAL A 65 -6.09 11.45 -8.08
C VAL A 65 -7.23 10.66 -7.45
N PHE A 66 -6.92 9.86 -6.43
CA PHE A 66 -7.87 9.06 -5.65
C PHE A 66 -7.89 9.54 -4.20
N ALA A 67 -9.06 9.89 -3.68
CA ALA A 67 -9.22 10.31 -2.28
C ALA A 67 -10.68 10.19 -1.82
N ASP A 68 -10.93 10.20 -0.50
CA ASP A 68 -12.30 10.25 0.04
C ASP A 68 -13.02 11.55 -0.29
N SER A 69 -12.27 12.66 -0.38
CA SER A 69 -12.81 13.99 -0.62
C SER A 69 -11.78 14.92 -1.25
N ALA A 70 -12.25 15.84 -2.08
CA ALA A 70 -11.45 16.96 -2.59
C ALA A 70 -11.01 17.92 -1.47
N SER A 71 -11.72 17.94 -0.34
CA SER A 71 -11.44 18.81 0.80
C SER A 71 -10.40 18.25 1.78
N GLY A 72 -9.81 17.08 1.50
CA GLY A 72 -8.78 16.46 2.32
C GLY A 72 -9.28 15.29 3.17
N LEU A 73 -8.65 15.10 4.34
CA LEU A 73 -8.94 14.00 5.26
C LEU A 73 -10.39 13.98 5.74
N VAL A 74 -10.97 12.78 5.77
CA VAL A 74 -12.30 12.55 6.35
C VAL A 74 -12.14 11.63 7.56
N ALA A 75 -12.56 12.12 8.73
CA ALA A 75 -12.58 11.32 9.95
C ALA A 75 -13.73 10.31 9.91
N PRO A 76 -13.59 9.13 10.54
CA PRO A 76 -14.73 8.26 10.81
C PRO A 76 -15.80 9.00 11.63
N ASP A 77 -17.08 8.77 11.32
CA ASP A 77 -18.19 9.37 12.05
C ASP A 77 -18.27 8.81 13.49
N ASP A 78 -18.59 9.66 14.46
CA ASP A 78 -19.03 9.20 15.77
C ASP A 78 -20.40 8.51 15.71
N PHE A 79 -20.50 7.35 16.36
CA PHE A 79 -21.73 6.57 16.43
C PHE A 79 -22.00 6.05 17.85
N LEU A 80 -23.20 5.50 18.06
CA LEU A 80 -23.70 5.09 19.38
C LEU A 80 -22.66 4.26 20.14
N TRP A 81 -22.53 4.48 21.45
CA TRP A 81 -21.66 3.70 22.36
C TRP A 81 -20.16 3.71 22.01
N GLY A 82 -19.70 4.81 21.41
CA GLY A 82 -18.28 5.02 21.08
C GLY A 82 -17.82 4.26 19.84
N TRP A 83 -18.74 3.72 19.05
CA TRP A 83 -18.43 3.21 17.73
C TRP A 83 -17.93 4.34 16.84
N LYS A 84 -16.91 4.06 16.03
CA LYS A 84 -16.44 4.93 14.95
C LYS A 84 -16.78 4.28 13.62
N VAL A 85 -17.52 4.99 12.76
CA VAL A 85 -18.00 4.47 11.47
C VAL A 85 -17.17 5.06 10.36
N ASP A 86 -16.27 4.25 9.82
CA ASP A 86 -15.67 4.55 8.52
C ASP A 86 -16.70 4.26 7.42
N ARG A 87 -16.89 5.21 6.50
CA ARG A 87 -17.92 5.16 5.45
C ARG A 87 -17.37 4.89 4.06
N TYR A 88 -16.06 4.70 3.93
CA TYR A 88 -15.42 4.40 2.66
C TYR A 88 -14.85 2.99 2.67
N ASP A 89 -14.90 2.31 1.52
CA ASP A 89 -14.24 1.00 1.37
C ASP A 89 -12.84 1.17 0.79
N GLY A 90 -12.56 0.70 -0.43
CA GLY A 90 -11.31 0.91 -1.12
C GLY A 90 -11.33 2.06 -2.13
N LEU A 91 -10.16 2.39 -2.67
CA LEU A 91 -10.05 3.28 -3.83
C LEU A 91 -9.93 2.47 -5.11
N PHE A 92 -9.02 1.51 -5.17
CA PHE A 92 -8.87 0.65 -6.34
C PHE A 92 -8.65 -0.80 -5.95
N ASP A 93 -9.75 -1.54 -5.98
CA ASP A 93 -9.82 -2.94 -5.57
C ASP A 93 -9.91 -3.85 -6.80
N VAL A 94 -9.17 -4.95 -6.74
CA VAL A 94 -8.95 -5.86 -7.86
C VAL A 94 -9.06 -7.29 -7.39
N GLU A 95 -9.99 -8.06 -7.96
CA GLU A 95 -10.35 -9.39 -7.49
C GLU A 95 -10.58 -10.38 -8.64
N ASP A 96 -10.77 -11.64 -8.26
CA ASP A 96 -11.26 -12.74 -9.10
C ASP A 96 -10.50 -12.93 -10.42
N GLY A 97 -9.18 -13.01 -10.30
CA GLY A 97 -8.30 -13.32 -11.40
C GLY A 97 -8.19 -12.21 -12.44
N SER A 98 -8.39 -10.97 -12.01
CA SER A 98 -7.95 -9.80 -12.77
C SER A 98 -6.43 -9.85 -12.99
N ASP A 99 -5.93 -9.27 -14.08
CA ASP A 99 -4.54 -9.50 -14.49
C ASP A 99 -3.95 -8.40 -15.38
N SER A 100 -2.62 -8.26 -15.41
CA SER A 100 -1.90 -7.33 -16.29
C SER A 100 -2.34 -5.87 -16.13
N ILE A 101 -2.06 -5.29 -14.95
CA ILE A 101 -2.49 -3.93 -14.58
C ILE A 101 -1.29 -3.08 -14.22
N THR A 102 -1.21 -1.89 -14.82
CA THR A 102 -0.23 -0.86 -14.45
C THR A 102 -0.94 0.30 -13.76
N PHE A 103 -0.47 0.64 -12.57
CA PHE A 103 -0.91 1.78 -11.76
C PHE A 103 0.26 2.75 -11.62
N SER A 104 0.29 3.82 -12.41
CA SER A 104 1.43 4.72 -12.51
C SER A 104 1.12 6.19 -12.33
N HIS A 105 2.03 6.95 -11.73
CA HIS A 105 1.93 8.42 -11.66
C HIS A 105 0.64 8.95 -11.02
N ASN A 106 -0.02 8.17 -10.16
CA ASN A 106 -1.24 8.58 -9.48
C ASN A 106 -0.93 9.22 -8.12
N ILE A 107 -1.85 10.06 -7.65
CA ILE A 107 -1.91 10.48 -6.25
C ILE A 107 -2.99 9.65 -5.56
N VAL A 108 -2.61 8.97 -4.48
CA VAL A 108 -3.53 8.25 -3.58
C VAL A 108 -3.48 8.96 -2.24
N ALA A 109 -4.54 9.68 -1.90
CA ALA A 109 -4.54 10.61 -0.79
C ALA A 109 -5.67 10.38 0.20
N ASN A 110 -5.38 10.62 1.48
CA ASN A 110 -6.42 10.86 2.51
C ASN A 110 -7.50 9.78 2.55
N HIS A 111 -7.08 8.52 2.66
CA HIS A 111 -7.98 7.37 2.59
C HIS A 111 -7.45 6.21 3.44
N HIS A 112 -8.35 5.35 3.93
CA HIS A 112 -7.99 4.28 4.86
C HIS A 112 -7.48 2.99 4.17
N LYS A 113 -8.20 2.43 3.19
CA LYS A 113 -7.97 1.09 2.63
C LYS A 113 -7.71 1.14 1.11
N SER A 114 -6.59 1.71 0.70
CA SER A 114 -6.44 2.22 -0.68
C SER A 114 -6.53 1.19 -1.81
N LEU A 115 -5.67 0.17 -1.82
CA LEU A 115 -5.52 -0.75 -2.96
C LEU A 115 -5.54 -2.22 -2.49
N LEU A 116 -6.69 -2.90 -2.53
CA LEU A 116 -6.79 -4.34 -2.24
C LEU A 116 -6.67 -5.16 -3.53
N TRP A 117 -5.58 -5.92 -3.66
CA TRP A 117 -5.32 -6.73 -4.85
C TRP A 117 -5.33 -8.22 -4.50
N GLY A 118 -6.46 -8.85 -4.81
CA GLY A 118 -6.86 -10.23 -4.57
C GLY A 118 -7.79 -10.32 -3.36
N GLY A 119 -8.98 -10.91 -3.49
CA GLY A 119 -10.07 -10.84 -2.48
C GLY A 119 -9.84 -11.65 -1.20
N GLY A 120 -8.89 -12.58 -1.21
CA GLY A 120 -8.55 -13.43 -0.06
C GLY A 120 -8.51 -14.92 -0.41
N GLU A 121 -8.40 -15.77 0.62
CA GLU A 121 -8.17 -17.22 0.45
C GLU A 121 -9.25 -17.92 -0.38
N LYS A 122 -10.52 -17.55 -0.17
CA LYS A 122 -11.66 -18.11 -0.92
C LYS A 122 -11.53 -17.91 -2.44
N GLU A 123 -10.80 -16.88 -2.86
CA GLU A 123 -10.64 -16.53 -4.28
C GLU A 123 -9.32 -17.04 -4.86
N GLY A 124 -8.45 -17.64 -4.04
CA GLY A 124 -7.11 -18.05 -4.44
C GLY A 124 -7.07 -18.95 -5.68
N PHE A 125 -8.07 -19.82 -5.88
CA PHE A 125 -8.14 -20.66 -7.08
C PHE A 125 -8.40 -19.89 -8.39
N ARG A 126 -8.92 -18.65 -8.31
CA ARG A 126 -9.12 -17.76 -9.46
C ARG A 126 -7.93 -16.81 -9.68
N ASP A 127 -7.23 -16.46 -8.59
CA ASP A 127 -6.12 -15.50 -8.56
C ASP A 127 -4.74 -16.14 -8.82
N ILE A 128 -4.51 -17.37 -8.36
CA ILE A 128 -3.21 -18.05 -8.51
C ILE A 128 -2.84 -18.21 -9.99
N GLY A 129 -1.66 -17.71 -10.37
CA GLY A 129 -1.18 -17.72 -11.75
C GLY A 129 -1.62 -16.51 -12.58
N LYS A 130 -2.29 -15.53 -11.97
CA LYS A 130 -2.68 -14.23 -12.55
C LYS A 130 -2.15 -13.10 -11.66
N MET A 131 -2.86 -11.96 -11.60
CA MET A 131 -2.56 -10.84 -10.70
C MET A 131 -1.13 -10.28 -10.91
N HIS A 132 -0.73 -10.09 -12.17
CA HIS A 132 0.55 -9.51 -12.59
C HIS A 132 0.46 -7.99 -12.67
N PHE A 133 0.87 -7.28 -11.62
CA PHE A 133 0.66 -5.83 -11.50
C PHE A 133 1.95 -5.03 -11.31
N THR A 134 1.92 -3.78 -11.77
CA THR A 134 3.01 -2.80 -11.63
C THR A 134 2.48 -1.54 -10.95
N VAL A 135 3.16 -1.10 -9.88
CA VAL A 135 2.93 0.16 -9.15
C VAL A 135 4.18 1.02 -9.31
N PHE A 136 4.08 2.07 -10.12
CA PHE A 136 5.25 2.87 -10.50
C PHE A 136 5.06 4.37 -10.35
N GLY A 137 5.98 5.04 -9.66
CA GLY A 137 6.01 6.51 -9.70
C GLY A 137 4.78 7.17 -9.07
N ASN A 138 4.11 6.55 -8.10
CA ASN A 138 2.91 7.11 -7.47
C ASN A 138 3.25 7.88 -6.19
N HIS A 139 2.37 8.79 -5.78
CA HIS A 139 2.42 9.47 -4.50
C HIS A 139 1.27 9.00 -3.59
N PHE A 140 1.61 8.27 -2.53
CA PHE A 140 0.68 7.88 -1.46
C PHE A 140 0.84 8.85 -0.29
N VAL A 141 -0.17 9.66 0.02
CA VAL A 141 -0.13 10.66 1.09
C VAL A 141 -1.29 10.51 2.05
N ASN A 142 -1.00 10.30 3.33
CA ASN A 142 -2.03 9.94 4.33
C ASN A 142 -2.89 8.75 3.89
N SER A 143 -2.27 7.78 3.23
CA SER A 143 -2.89 6.55 2.76
C SER A 143 -2.67 5.47 3.82
N LEU A 144 -3.67 5.21 4.66
CA LEU A 144 -3.43 4.59 5.97
C LEU A 144 -3.03 3.11 5.88
N SER A 145 -3.46 2.40 4.85
CA SER A 145 -3.21 0.99 4.64
C SER A 145 -3.43 0.56 3.19
N ARG A 146 -2.94 -0.65 2.84
CA ARG A 146 -3.11 -1.27 1.51
C ARG A 146 -2.50 -0.41 0.39
N ASN A 147 -1.19 -0.19 0.43
CA ASN A 147 -0.47 0.66 -0.55
C ASN A 147 0.54 -0.11 -1.45
N PRO A 148 0.24 -1.26 -2.07
CA PRO A 148 -0.98 -2.07 -2.05
C PRO A 148 -0.96 -3.21 -0.99
N LEU A 149 -2.11 -3.89 -0.82
CA LEU A 149 -2.20 -5.22 -0.22
C LEU A 149 -2.26 -6.28 -1.33
N MET A 150 -1.29 -7.19 -1.36
CA MET A 150 -0.98 -8.05 -2.52
C MET A 150 -1.18 -9.52 -2.21
N ARG A 151 -2.05 -10.21 -2.97
CA ARG A 151 -2.31 -11.65 -2.84
C ARG A 151 -2.01 -12.45 -4.10
N PHE A 152 -1.36 -13.60 -3.93
CA PHE A 152 -1.10 -14.68 -4.90
C PHE A 152 -0.25 -14.36 -6.15
N GLY A 153 -0.34 -13.14 -6.66
CA GLY A 153 0.23 -12.72 -7.94
C GLY A 153 1.70 -12.31 -7.92
N THR A 154 2.08 -11.58 -8.96
CA THR A 154 3.41 -11.00 -9.13
C THR A 154 3.31 -9.48 -9.18
N PHE A 155 4.03 -8.80 -8.30
CA PHE A 155 3.88 -7.37 -8.09
C PHE A 155 5.23 -6.65 -8.18
N TYR A 156 5.31 -5.62 -9.03
CA TYR A 156 6.46 -4.71 -9.12
C TYR A 156 6.10 -3.38 -8.46
N ILE A 157 6.77 -3.03 -7.37
CA ILE A 157 6.55 -1.79 -6.62
C ILE A 157 7.81 -0.92 -6.74
N ALA A 158 7.79 0.05 -7.66
CA ALA A 158 8.98 0.80 -8.03
C ALA A 158 8.78 2.32 -7.94
N ASN A 159 9.77 3.04 -7.40
CA ASN A 159 9.87 4.51 -7.42
C ASN A 159 8.63 5.26 -6.93
N ASN A 160 7.92 4.74 -5.92
CA ASN A 160 6.78 5.43 -5.32
C ASN A 160 7.22 6.25 -4.10
N VAL A 161 6.51 7.34 -3.82
CA VAL A 161 6.63 8.10 -2.57
C VAL A 161 5.48 7.71 -1.64
N PHE A 162 5.83 7.28 -0.43
CA PHE A 162 4.90 6.98 0.67
C PHE A 162 5.08 8.01 1.78
N GLU A 163 4.20 9.00 1.83
CA GLU A 163 4.16 10.05 2.84
C GLU A 163 3.12 9.75 3.93
N ASN A 164 3.57 9.59 5.16
CA ASN A 164 2.70 9.21 6.29
C ASN A 164 3.03 9.90 7.60
N TYR A 165 2.02 9.99 8.47
CA TYR A 165 2.16 10.47 9.83
C TYR A 165 2.30 9.29 10.83
N ALA A 166 3.54 8.99 11.25
CA ALA A 166 3.90 7.84 12.05
C ALA A 166 3.78 8.13 13.57
N ASN A 167 2.56 8.06 14.09
CA ASN A 167 2.29 8.34 15.51
C ASN A 167 2.11 7.12 16.41
N LYS A 168 2.06 5.92 15.83
CA LYS A 168 2.02 4.67 16.60
C LYS A 168 3.42 4.22 16.97
N ARG A 169 3.58 3.71 18.19
CA ARG A 169 4.83 3.06 18.62
C ARG A 169 5.26 1.98 17.60
N PRO A 170 6.59 1.82 17.38
CA PRO A 170 7.12 0.72 16.60
C PRO A 170 6.64 -0.63 17.12
N ARG A 171 6.39 -1.58 16.21
CA ARG A 171 5.86 -2.92 16.55
C ARG A 171 6.88 -3.78 17.31
N TYR A 172 8.15 -3.56 17.06
CA TYR A 172 9.27 -4.23 17.70
C TYR A 172 10.46 -3.27 17.79
N SER A 173 11.35 -3.50 18.77
CA SER A 173 12.63 -2.82 18.83
C SER A 173 13.49 -3.32 17.67
N TYR A 174 13.99 -2.41 16.85
CA TYR A 174 14.96 -2.72 15.81
C TYR A 174 16.27 -2.02 16.17
N SER A 175 17.40 -2.71 15.98
CA SER A 175 18.71 -2.10 16.22
C SER A 175 19.06 -1.21 15.03
N SER A 176 18.68 0.07 15.07
CA SER A 176 19.49 1.07 14.40
C SER A 176 20.72 1.29 15.29
N ASN A 177 21.82 0.57 15.00
CA ASN A 177 23.11 0.74 15.66
C ASN A 177 23.09 0.90 17.21
N GLY A 178 22.68 -0.15 17.92
CA GLY A 178 23.08 -0.31 19.32
C GLY A 178 22.32 0.46 20.41
N VAL A 179 21.15 1.03 20.14
CA VAL A 179 20.26 1.52 21.22
C VAL A 179 19.03 0.64 21.32
N SER A 180 19.11 -0.38 22.18
CA SER A 180 17.95 -1.09 22.69
C SER A 180 17.10 -0.12 23.50
N LEU A 181 16.01 0.38 22.93
CA LEU A 181 15.00 1.11 23.72
C LEU A 181 14.41 0.12 24.74
N PRO A 182 14.52 0.41 26.05
CA PRO A 182 13.97 -0.46 27.07
C PRO A 182 12.45 -0.56 26.88
N ARG A 183 11.95 -1.80 27.00
CA ARG A 183 10.52 -2.12 26.99
C ARG A 183 9.87 -1.43 28.20
N LYS A 184 9.45 -0.18 28.06
CA LYS A 184 8.65 0.48 29.10
C LYS A 184 7.27 -0.18 29.07
N SER A 185 6.88 -0.69 30.24
CA SER A 185 5.58 -1.31 30.53
C SER A 185 4.43 -0.64 29.77
N LEU A 186 3.51 -1.46 29.27
CA LEU A 186 2.20 -1.03 28.77
C LEU A 186 1.48 -0.26 29.89
N THR A 187 1.60 1.05 29.92
CA THR A 187 0.76 1.93 30.73
C THR A 187 -0.06 2.80 29.79
N THR A 188 -1.34 2.91 30.11
CA THR A 188 -2.48 3.44 29.36
C THR A 188 -2.48 4.97 29.23
N GLU A 189 -1.35 5.59 28.89
CA GLU A 189 -1.26 7.04 28.74
C GLU A 189 -0.31 7.40 27.58
N ASP A 190 -0.86 7.38 26.36
CA ASP A 190 -0.32 8.08 25.18
C ASP A 190 -1.48 8.83 24.49
N ASN A 191 -2.33 9.48 25.30
CA ASN A 191 -3.36 10.39 24.80
C ASN A 191 -2.71 11.77 24.63
N ASP A 192 -2.37 12.14 23.39
CA ASP A 192 -2.13 13.54 23.05
C ASP A 192 -3.48 14.16 22.68
N ASP A 193 -4.08 14.81 23.68
CA ASP A 193 -5.30 15.62 23.61
C ASP A 193 -5.02 16.97 22.92
N ASP A 194 -4.67 16.95 21.64
CA ASP A 194 -4.87 18.11 20.76
C ASP A 194 -6.12 17.86 19.92
N GLU A 195 -7.26 18.08 20.56
CA GLU A 195 -8.61 17.61 20.18
C GLU A 195 -9.23 18.29 18.94
N SER A 196 -8.49 19.19 18.26
CA SER A 196 -9.09 20.08 17.25
C SER A 196 -9.05 19.59 15.80
N SER A 197 -8.23 18.59 15.46
CA SER A 197 -8.20 18.02 14.10
C SER A 197 -7.92 16.51 14.09
N TYR A 198 -8.69 15.78 13.29
CA TYR A 198 -8.48 14.35 13.06
C TYR A 198 -7.07 14.12 12.47
N ARG A 199 -6.31 13.21 13.10
CA ARG A 199 -4.98 12.82 12.61
C ARG A 199 -5.06 11.47 11.87
N PRO A 200 -4.41 11.34 10.70
CA PRO A 200 -4.33 10.09 9.95
C PRO A 200 -3.84 8.93 10.83
N ASP A 201 -4.60 7.82 10.87
CA ASP A 201 -4.23 6.65 11.67
C ASP A 201 -3.39 5.64 10.89
N PHE A 202 -2.17 6.02 10.50
CA PHE A 202 -1.30 5.18 9.65
C PHE A 202 -1.10 3.77 10.23
N GLN A 203 -1.30 2.74 9.40
CA GLN A 203 -1.25 1.34 9.80
C GLN A 203 -0.03 0.62 9.24
N TYR A 204 0.13 0.66 7.92
CA TYR A 204 1.24 0.09 7.15
C TYR A 204 1.22 0.53 5.68
N ASN A 205 2.33 0.35 4.96
CA ASN A 205 2.37 0.57 3.50
C ASN A 205 2.00 -0.71 2.72
N LEU A 206 2.92 -1.68 2.67
CA LEU A 206 2.84 -2.83 1.78
C LEU A 206 2.33 -4.07 2.52
N GLY A 207 1.26 -4.68 2.02
CA GLY A 207 0.74 -5.94 2.54
C GLY A 207 1.15 -7.12 1.67
N ILE A 208 1.78 -8.14 2.25
CA ILE A 208 2.19 -9.35 1.53
C ILE A 208 1.37 -10.53 2.05
N TYR A 209 0.70 -11.22 1.15
CA TYR A 209 -0.01 -12.47 1.42
C TYR A 209 0.78 -13.67 0.90
N ASN A 210 0.33 -14.86 1.30
CA ASN A 210 0.85 -16.13 0.85
C ASN A 210 0.91 -16.24 -0.68
N LEU A 211 1.88 -17.00 -1.19
CA LEU A 211 2.11 -17.23 -2.62
C LEU A 211 2.40 -15.99 -3.48
N SER A 212 2.30 -14.76 -2.95
CA SER A 212 2.65 -13.54 -3.68
C SER A 212 4.15 -13.49 -3.97
N SER A 213 4.52 -13.04 -5.16
CA SER A 213 5.89 -12.66 -5.52
C SER A 213 5.95 -11.14 -5.61
N VAL A 214 6.64 -10.49 -4.67
CA VAL A 214 6.71 -9.02 -4.58
C VAL A 214 8.15 -8.53 -4.78
N LEU A 215 8.36 -7.68 -5.79
CA LEU A 215 9.58 -6.93 -6.00
C LEU A 215 9.36 -5.48 -5.55
N VAL A 216 10.28 -4.96 -4.74
CA VAL A 216 10.24 -3.58 -4.25
C VAL A 216 11.57 -2.90 -4.55
N SER A 217 11.56 -1.77 -5.26
CA SER A 217 12.78 -1.05 -5.62
C SER A 217 12.60 0.47 -5.67
N GLY A 218 13.63 1.23 -5.28
CA GLY A 218 13.68 2.69 -5.44
C GLY A 218 12.55 3.49 -4.78
N ASN A 219 11.81 2.93 -3.83
CA ASN A 219 10.72 3.63 -3.15
C ASN A 219 11.22 4.55 -2.03
N TYR A 220 10.52 5.67 -1.84
CA TYR A 220 10.82 6.71 -0.87
C TYR A 220 9.76 6.70 0.23
N PHE A 221 10.17 6.43 1.47
CA PHE A 221 9.30 6.51 2.63
C PHE A 221 9.56 7.84 3.35
N SER A 222 8.60 8.75 3.30
CA SER A 222 8.63 10.05 4.00
C SER A 222 7.69 9.98 5.20
N GLN A 223 8.21 10.13 6.40
CA GLN A 223 7.46 9.93 7.63
C GLN A 223 7.72 11.03 8.63
N THR A 224 6.64 11.62 9.13
CA THR A 224 6.64 12.61 10.20
C THR A 224 5.95 12.03 11.45
N GLY A 225 5.76 12.84 12.50
CA GLY A 225 5.07 12.42 13.73
C GLY A 225 6.01 12.01 14.86
N ARG A 226 5.47 11.27 15.84
CA ARG A 226 6.17 10.89 17.08
C ARG A 226 7.24 9.81 16.86
N TYR A 227 7.07 8.98 15.85
CA TYR A 227 8.00 7.91 15.47
C TYR A 227 8.39 8.02 14.00
N PRO A 228 8.99 9.15 13.56
CA PRO A 228 9.21 9.42 12.14
C PRO A 228 10.18 8.42 11.50
N ASN A 229 11.05 7.79 12.29
CA ASN A 229 11.98 6.76 11.82
C ASN A 229 11.42 5.32 11.96
N ASP A 230 10.12 5.13 12.27
CA ASP A 230 9.55 3.78 12.39
C ASP A 230 9.49 3.07 11.03
N SER A 231 10.36 2.08 10.82
CA SER A 231 10.34 1.23 9.64
C SER A 231 9.55 -0.07 9.84
N THR A 232 9.02 -0.33 11.05
CA THR A 232 8.34 -1.58 11.40
C THR A 232 6.94 -1.72 10.81
N ARG A 233 6.48 -0.69 10.10
CA ARG A 233 5.16 -0.58 9.45
C ARG A 233 5.27 -0.48 7.93
N ILE A 234 6.47 -0.58 7.36
CA ILE A 234 6.61 -0.63 5.90
C ILE A 234 5.89 -1.86 5.36
N PHE A 235 6.04 -3.01 6.03
CA PHE A 235 5.38 -4.25 5.65
C PHE A 235 4.37 -4.73 6.68
N THR A 236 3.33 -5.41 6.21
CA THR A 236 2.49 -6.31 7.01
C THR A 236 2.31 -7.62 6.26
N PHE A 237 2.01 -8.67 7.01
CA PHE A 237 1.77 -10.01 6.46
C PHE A 237 0.37 -10.49 6.77
N GLN A 238 -0.15 -11.36 5.90
CA GLN A 238 -1.44 -12.01 6.06
C GLN A 238 -1.34 -13.46 5.58
N ASN A 239 -1.64 -14.41 6.47
CA ASN A 239 -1.76 -15.84 6.17
C ASN A 239 -0.54 -16.48 5.46
N LEU A 240 0.71 -16.11 5.78
CA LEU A 240 1.92 -16.77 5.23
C LEU A 240 2.14 -18.13 5.90
N ALA A 241 1.14 -19.01 5.80
CA ALA A 241 1.03 -20.27 6.51
C ALA A 241 1.42 -21.51 5.67
N THR A 242 1.79 -21.34 4.40
CA THR A 242 2.11 -22.45 3.47
C THR A 242 3.59 -22.43 3.04
N PRO A 243 4.52 -22.92 3.87
CA PRO A 243 5.96 -22.83 3.59
C PRO A 243 6.41 -23.70 2.39
N SER A 244 5.58 -24.64 1.93
CA SER A 244 5.82 -25.40 0.69
C SER A 244 5.56 -24.58 -0.58
N ARG A 245 4.83 -23.46 -0.46
CA ARG A 245 4.53 -22.51 -1.54
C ARG A 245 4.66 -21.08 -1.00
N PRO A 246 5.87 -20.67 -0.58
CA PRO A 246 6.04 -19.44 0.18
C PRO A 246 5.79 -18.20 -0.68
N ALA A 247 5.47 -17.10 0.00
CA ALA A 247 5.60 -15.79 -0.61
C ALA A 247 7.09 -15.51 -0.91
N ARG A 248 7.35 -14.74 -1.97
CA ARG A 248 8.70 -14.39 -2.43
C ARG A 248 8.88 -12.89 -2.37
N PHE A 249 10.01 -12.45 -1.83
CA PHE A 249 10.39 -11.05 -1.82
C PHE A 249 11.71 -10.83 -2.56
N CYS A 250 11.77 -9.73 -3.32
CA CYS A 250 12.99 -9.27 -3.97
C CYS A 250 13.15 -7.75 -3.81
N SER A 251 14.34 -7.31 -3.43
CA SER A 251 14.75 -5.90 -3.50
C SER A 251 16.10 -5.84 -4.22
N PRO A 252 16.12 -5.68 -5.57
CA PRO A 252 17.36 -5.74 -6.33
C PRO A 252 18.48 -4.80 -5.83
N PRO A 253 18.20 -3.54 -5.41
CA PRO A 253 19.24 -2.65 -4.86
C PRO A 253 19.94 -3.19 -3.60
N ASP A 254 19.29 -4.10 -2.86
CA ASP A 254 19.85 -4.69 -1.64
C ASP A 254 20.66 -5.98 -1.91
N HIS A 255 20.73 -6.41 -3.18
CA HIS A 255 21.43 -7.62 -3.60
C HIS A 255 22.59 -7.27 -4.56
N SER A 256 23.81 -7.65 -4.20
CA SER A 256 25.02 -7.32 -4.97
C SER A 256 25.18 -8.06 -6.31
N THR A 257 24.23 -8.92 -6.71
CA THR A 257 24.45 -9.95 -7.77
C THR A 257 23.34 -10.07 -8.83
N SER A 258 22.25 -9.29 -8.78
CA SER A 258 21.13 -9.47 -9.72
C SER A 258 21.39 -8.78 -11.06
N THR A 259 22.22 -9.39 -11.92
CA THR A 259 22.62 -8.81 -13.21
C THR A 259 21.48 -8.74 -14.25
N HIS A 260 20.37 -9.44 -14.06
CA HIS A 260 19.22 -9.42 -14.98
C HIS A 260 18.15 -8.37 -14.63
N LEU A 261 18.22 -7.73 -13.46
CA LEU A 261 17.26 -6.72 -12.99
C LEU A 261 17.90 -5.33 -12.90
N THR A 262 18.85 -5.02 -13.78
CA THR A 262 19.65 -3.78 -13.74
C THR A 262 18.80 -2.52 -13.80
N SER A 263 17.70 -2.50 -14.57
CA SER A 263 16.76 -1.37 -14.64
C SER A 263 15.99 -1.13 -13.34
N LEU A 264 15.98 -2.10 -12.43
CA LEU A 264 15.33 -2.05 -11.12
C LEU A 264 16.34 -2.12 -9.97
N ALA A 265 17.64 -2.04 -10.24
CA ALA A 265 18.70 -2.09 -9.22
C ALA A 265 19.06 -0.72 -8.64
N SER A 266 18.48 0.35 -9.18
CA SER A 266 18.69 1.73 -8.74
C SER A 266 17.42 2.55 -9.00
N PRO A 267 17.11 3.55 -8.16
CA PRO A 267 17.79 3.90 -6.90
C PRO A 267 17.52 2.91 -5.77
N GLN A 268 18.29 3.01 -4.67
CA GLN A 268 17.98 2.29 -3.44
C GLN A 268 16.80 2.94 -2.72
N SER A 269 15.96 2.14 -2.07
CA SER A 269 14.91 2.67 -1.21
C SER A 269 15.47 3.45 -0.02
N VAL A 270 14.73 4.47 0.41
CA VAL A 270 15.12 5.33 1.53
C VAL A 270 13.96 5.56 2.49
N LEU A 271 14.28 5.80 3.77
CA LEU A 271 13.36 6.29 4.78
C LEU A 271 13.87 7.64 5.31
N ASN A 272 13.11 8.71 5.10
CA ASN A 272 13.48 10.08 5.45
C ASN A 272 14.89 10.45 4.95
N GLY A 273 15.16 10.16 3.67
CA GLY A 273 16.44 10.43 3.01
C GLY A 273 17.60 9.50 3.41
N LYS A 274 17.40 8.54 4.32
CA LYS A 274 18.43 7.57 4.71
C LYS A 274 18.28 6.26 3.94
N PRO A 275 19.37 5.66 3.44
CA PRO A 275 19.34 4.34 2.82
C PRO A 275 18.63 3.30 3.68
N LEU A 276 17.74 2.54 3.07
CA LEU A 276 16.93 1.52 3.71
C LEU A 276 17.13 0.18 3.00
N ASN A 277 17.72 -0.79 3.73
CA ASN A 277 17.77 -2.17 3.26
C ASN A 277 16.41 -2.85 3.49
N LEU A 278 15.60 -2.93 2.44
CA LEU A 278 14.26 -3.51 2.48
C LEU A 278 14.29 -5.02 2.68
N THR A 279 15.32 -5.70 2.15
CA THR A 279 15.50 -7.14 2.40
C THR A 279 15.64 -7.42 3.89
N ALA A 280 16.52 -6.72 4.61
CA ALA A 280 16.64 -6.88 6.05
C ALA A 280 15.34 -6.49 6.78
N ASN A 281 14.74 -5.34 6.41
CA ASN A 281 13.53 -4.83 7.05
C ASN A 281 12.33 -5.79 6.91
N VAL A 282 12.08 -6.37 5.73
CA VAL A 282 10.95 -7.27 5.50
C VAL A 282 11.10 -8.55 6.32
N PHE A 283 12.31 -9.11 6.43
CA PHE A 283 12.56 -10.33 7.20
C PHE A 283 12.53 -10.09 8.72
N ASP A 284 12.99 -8.95 9.20
CA ASP A 284 12.81 -8.56 10.61
C ASP A 284 11.32 -8.40 10.95
N THR A 285 10.57 -7.73 10.07
CA THR A 285 9.12 -7.55 10.22
C THR A 285 8.39 -8.90 10.19
N PHE A 286 8.82 -9.82 9.31
CA PHE A 286 8.24 -11.15 9.19
C PHE A 286 8.52 -12.00 10.43
N ALA A 287 9.75 -11.97 10.95
CA ALA A 287 10.12 -12.66 12.18
C ALA A 287 9.28 -12.18 13.38
N TYR A 288 8.97 -10.88 13.46
CA TYR A 288 8.01 -10.37 14.42
C TYR A 288 6.61 -10.96 14.20
N HIS A 289 6.10 -10.99 12.96
CA HIS A 289 4.77 -11.52 12.66
C HIS A 289 4.63 -13.00 13.00
N VAL A 290 5.61 -13.85 12.68
CA VAL A 290 5.60 -15.28 13.04
C VAL A 290 5.49 -15.49 14.56
N ARG A 291 6.05 -14.58 15.37
CA ARG A 291 5.94 -14.66 16.84
C ARG A 291 4.66 -14.03 17.39
N ALA A 292 4.20 -12.94 16.78
CA ALA A 292 3.13 -12.10 17.29
C ALA A 292 1.74 -12.48 16.76
N LYS A 293 1.68 -13.11 15.59
CA LYS A 293 0.45 -13.50 14.90
C LYS A 293 0.52 -14.98 14.50
N GLY A 294 -0.53 -15.74 14.84
CA GLY A 294 -0.60 -17.17 14.53
C GLY A 294 -0.96 -17.51 13.07
N ASP A 295 -0.91 -16.52 12.16
CA ASP A 295 -1.29 -16.67 10.75
C ASP A 295 -0.09 -16.80 9.82
N SER A 296 1.14 -16.79 10.33
CA SER A 296 2.37 -16.87 9.53
C SER A 296 3.37 -17.82 10.17
N VAL A 297 4.09 -18.59 9.36
CA VAL A 297 5.04 -19.60 9.84
C VAL A 297 6.44 -19.42 9.27
N ALA A 298 7.45 -19.95 9.96
CA ALA A 298 8.82 -19.98 9.45
C ALA A 298 8.87 -20.62 8.05
N GLY A 299 9.60 -20.00 7.12
CA GLY A 299 9.64 -20.41 5.72
C GLY A 299 8.45 -19.96 4.87
N GLY A 300 7.44 -19.29 5.45
CA GLY A 300 6.31 -18.71 4.68
C GLY A 300 6.69 -17.53 3.78
N LEU A 301 7.87 -16.93 4.01
CA LEU A 301 8.48 -15.90 3.18
C LEU A 301 9.91 -16.31 2.82
N VAL A 302 10.31 -16.15 1.56
CA VAL A 302 11.68 -16.40 1.08
C VAL A 302 12.21 -15.23 0.23
N SER A 303 13.52 -14.99 0.28
CA SER A 303 14.17 -14.01 -0.61
C SER A 303 14.45 -14.72 -1.93
N ASN A 304 13.87 -14.22 -3.02
CA ASN A 304 14.06 -14.79 -4.35
C ASN A 304 13.75 -13.76 -5.45
N CYS A 305 14.78 -13.40 -6.21
CA CYS A 305 14.68 -12.49 -7.36
C CYS A 305 14.58 -13.19 -8.73
N ALA A 306 14.75 -14.51 -8.78
CA ALA A 306 14.85 -15.26 -10.04
C ALA A 306 13.54 -15.33 -10.83
N ALA A 307 12.41 -15.13 -10.16
CA ALA A 307 11.08 -15.16 -10.78
C ALA A 307 10.66 -13.81 -11.40
N PHE A 308 11.47 -12.76 -11.23
CA PHE A 308 11.20 -11.44 -11.80
C PHE A 308 12.00 -11.23 -13.08
N GLU A 309 11.41 -10.48 -13.98
CA GLU A 309 11.98 -10.06 -15.25
C GLU A 309 12.32 -8.56 -15.20
N ALA A 310 13.28 -8.14 -16.01
CA ALA A 310 13.55 -6.72 -16.18
C ALA A 310 12.28 -6.01 -16.66
N GLN A 311 12.05 -4.79 -16.15
CA GLN A 311 10.97 -3.94 -16.60
C GLN A 311 11.56 -2.70 -17.26
N ASP A 312 10.99 -2.30 -18.40
CA ASP A 312 11.29 -1.02 -19.02
C ASP A 312 10.55 0.06 -18.22
N MET A 313 11.32 0.92 -17.54
CA MET A 313 10.76 2.04 -16.80
C MET A 313 10.74 3.27 -17.73
N PRO A 314 9.56 3.83 -18.05
CA PRO A 314 9.45 4.90 -19.04
C PRO A 314 10.10 6.21 -18.58
N PHE A 315 10.32 6.35 -17.26
CA PHE A 315 11.00 7.47 -16.63
C PHE A 315 12.05 6.99 -15.64
N SER A 316 13.15 7.71 -15.56
CA SER A 316 14.11 7.61 -14.46
C SER A 316 13.75 8.66 -13.42
N PHE A 317 13.76 8.26 -12.15
CA PHE A 317 13.63 9.16 -11.01
C PHE A 317 14.88 8.99 -10.16
N ASP A 318 15.59 10.07 -9.90
CA ASP A 318 16.84 10.02 -9.14
C ASP A 318 16.57 10.12 -7.63
N ASP A 319 15.52 10.86 -7.25
CA ASP A 319 15.06 10.99 -5.86
C ASP A 319 13.53 11.11 -5.71
N ALA A 320 13.08 11.38 -4.47
CA ALA A 320 11.67 11.52 -4.14
C ALA A 320 11.06 12.80 -4.74
N ASP A 321 11.84 13.87 -4.84
CA ASP A 321 11.38 15.16 -5.33
C ASP A 321 11.11 15.09 -6.84
N ASP A 322 11.88 14.30 -7.59
CA ASP A 322 11.60 14.02 -9.00
C ASP A 322 10.24 13.32 -9.19
N VAL A 323 9.97 12.28 -8.39
CA VAL A 323 8.68 11.57 -8.42
C VAL A 323 7.55 12.52 -8.07
N LEU A 324 7.69 13.28 -6.98
CA LEU A 324 6.67 14.22 -6.51
C LEU A 324 6.41 15.32 -7.55
N ALA A 325 7.45 15.92 -8.11
CA ALA A 325 7.33 16.94 -9.14
C ALA A 325 6.57 16.42 -10.35
N TYR A 326 6.94 15.24 -10.85
CA TYR A 326 6.27 14.62 -11.99
C TYR A 326 4.80 14.31 -11.69
N VAL A 327 4.51 13.69 -10.54
CA VAL A 327 3.15 13.31 -10.16
C VAL A 327 2.27 14.53 -9.93
N LEU A 328 2.76 15.56 -9.23
CA LEU A 328 1.99 16.77 -8.96
C LEU A 328 1.67 17.56 -10.24
N GLU A 329 2.58 17.56 -11.21
CA GLU A 329 2.36 18.17 -12.51
C GLU A 329 1.33 17.40 -13.36
N ASN A 330 1.38 16.07 -13.32
CA ASN A 330 0.65 15.24 -14.28
C ASN A 330 -0.66 14.63 -13.74
N ALA A 331 -0.81 14.47 -12.42
CA ALA A 331 -1.94 13.74 -11.84
C ALA A 331 -3.18 14.62 -11.68
N GLY A 332 -4.27 14.22 -12.36
CA GLY A 332 -5.58 14.87 -12.31
C GLY A 332 -5.56 16.36 -12.67
N GLN A 333 -4.47 16.82 -13.32
CA GLN A 333 -4.03 18.17 -13.64
C GLN A 333 -4.61 19.28 -12.74
N GLN A 334 -3.79 19.85 -11.86
CA GLN A 334 -4.17 20.99 -11.02
C GLN A 334 -4.36 22.26 -11.86
N SER A 335 -5.28 23.13 -11.42
CA SER A 335 -5.29 24.56 -11.74
C SER A 335 -4.57 25.33 -10.65
#